data_AF-A0A251WHM0-F1
#
_entry.id   AF-A0A251WHM0-F1
#
_cell.length_a   1.000
_cell.length_b   1.000
_cell.length_c   1.000
_cell.angle_alpha   90.00
_cell.angle_beta   90.00
_cell.angle_gamma   90.00
#
_symmetry.space_group_name_H-M   'P 1'
#
loop_
_entity.id
_entity.type
_entity.pdbx_description
1 polymer ?
#
loop_
_entity_poly.entity_id
_entity_poly.type
_entity_poly.pdbx_seq_one_letter_code
_entity_poly.pdbx_strand_id
1 'polypeptide(L)' 'MNYHYSLMIQWSAEDQLYLVTLPEFSDIAMQPCTYGRTYEEAVANAQEAIAGYLEYCQEEGILPPSPVPTAA' A
#
# COMPACT_ATOMS: atom_id res chain seq x y z
N MET A 1 -4.86 7.83 -11.12
CA MET A 1 -4.04 8.72 -10.26
C MET A 1 -2.61 8.19 -10.25
N ASN A 2 -1.59 9.06 -10.24
CA ASN A 2 -0.19 8.64 -10.15
C ASN A 2 0.30 8.85 -8.71
N TYR A 3 0.23 7.80 -7.90
CA TYR A 3 0.75 7.81 -6.53
C TYR A 3 2.21 7.40 -6.54
N HIS A 4 3.06 8.12 -5.80
CA HIS A 4 4.50 7.86 -5.77
C HIS A 4 4.92 7.08 -4.51
N TYR A 5 4.02 6.25 -3.97
CA TYR A 5 4.28 5.45 -2.78
C TYR A 5 5.01 4.16 -3.14
N SER A 6 5.82 3.66 -2.20
CA SER A 6 6.53 2.40 -2.38
C SER A 6 5.59 1.22 -2.11
N LEU A 7 5.63 0.22 -2.98
CA LEU A 7 4.93 -1.06 -2.77
C LEU A 7 5.96 -2.14 -2.53
N MET A 8 5.93 -2.76 -1.36
CA MET A 8 6.70 -3.97 -1.07
C MET A 8 5.81 -5.19 -1.25
N ILE A 9 6.07 -5.98 -2.29
CA ILE A 9 5.30 -7.19 -2.62
C ILE A 9 6.14 -8.42 -2.27
N GLN A 10 5.62 -9.28 -1.39
CA GLN A 10 6.31 -10.47 -0.90
C GLN A 10 5.43 -11.71 -1.08
N TRP A 11 6.02 -12.81 -1.54
CA TRP A 11 5.32 -14.08 -1.66
C TRP A 11 5.22 -14.78 -0.30
N SER A 12 4.01 -15.08 0.14
CA SER A 12 3.76 -15.94 1.29
C SER A 12 3.51 -17.37 0.84
N ALA A 13 4.41 -18.28 1.22
CA ALA A 13 4.25 -19.70 0.95
C ALA A 13 3.08 -20.32 1.73
N GLU A 14 2.77 -19.80 2.91
CA GLU A 14 1.69 -20.27 3.79
C GLU A 14 0.31 -19.97 3.18
N ASP A 15 0.09 -18.73 2.77
CA ASP A 15 -1.18 -18.29 2.18
C ASP A 15 -1.27 -18.52 0.66
N GLN A 16 -0.15 -18.81 0.00
CA GLN A 16 -0.01 -18.86 -1.47
C GLN A 16 -0.48 -17.56 -2.14
N LEU A 17 -0.14 -16.42 -1.53
CA LEU A 17 -0.53 -15.09 -1.97
C LEU A 17 0.68 -14.15 -1.97
N TYR A 18 0.63 -13.14 -2.83
CA TYR A 18 1.48 -11.98 -2.75
C TYR A 18 0.90 -11.00 -1.74
N LEU A 19 1.58 -10.83 -0.61
CA LEU A 19 1.25 -9.83 0.39
C LEU A 19 1.85 -8.49 0.00
N VAL A 20 1.09 -7.42 0.18
CA VAL A 20 1.53 -6.06 -0.13
C VAL A 20 1.63 -5.24 1.14
N THR A 21 2.82 -4.66 1.33
CA THR A 21 3.13 -3.74 2.41
C THR A 21 3.40 -2.36 1.84
N LEU A 22 2.79 -1.35 2.45
CA LEU A 22 2.98 0.06 2.14
C LEU A 22 3.77 0.68 3.30
N PRO A 23 5.12 0.72 3.24
CA PRO A 23 5.93 1.12 4.38
C PRO A 23 5.58 2.53 4.88
N GLU A 24 5.29 3.46 3.96
CA GLU A 24 4.88 4.82 4.30
C GLU A 24 3.57 4.90 5.09
N PHE A 25 2.72 3.89 4.99
CA PHE A 25 1.41 3.82 5.65
C PHE A 25 1.44 3.02 6.95
N SER A 26 2.59 2.52 7.40
CA SER A 26 2.69 1.65 8.58
C SER A 26 2.20 2.28 9.89
N ASP A 27 2.16 3.61 9.97
CA ASP A 27 1.68 4.35 11.14
C ASP A 27 0.14 4.49 11.17
N ILE A 28 -0.51 4.41 10.00
CA ILE A 28 -1.96 4.64 9.84
C ILE A 28 -2.73 3.39 9.39
N ALA A 29 -2.03 2.36 8.91
CA ALA A 29 -2.63 1.13 8.42
C ALA A 29 -1.84 -0.09 8.89
N MET A 30 -2.57 -1.13 9.31
CA MET A 30 -2.00 -2.43 9.61
C MET A 30 -1.40 -3.05 8.33
N GLN A 31 -0.24 -3.68 8.48
CA GLN A 31 0.50 -4.33 7.41
C GLN A 31 0.45 -5.85 7.57
N PRO A 32 0.36 -6.63 6.48
CA PRO A 32 0.20 -6.20 5.09
C PRO A 32 -1.17 -5.54 4.85
N CYS A 33 -1.20 -4.44 4.09
CA CYS A 33 -2.45 -3.71 3.81
C CYS A 33 -3.40 -4.50 2.92
N THR A 34 -2.85 -5.30 2.01
CA THR A 34 -3.63 -6.06 1.03
C THR A 34 -2.83 -7.24 0.50
N TYR A 35 -3.44 -8.04 -0.36
CA TYR A 35 -2.84 -9.20 -0.99
C TYR A 35 -3.35 -9.36 -2.42
N GLY A 36 -2.70 -10.22 -3.20
CA GLY A 36 -3.17 -10.67 -4.50
C GLY A 36 -2.60 -12.03 -4.88
N ARG A 37 -3.27 -12.74 -5.80
CA ARG A 37 -2.82 -14.03 -6.36
C ARG A 37 -1.76 -13.87 -7.43
N THR A 38 -1.71 -12.71 -8.06
CA THR A 38 -0.72 -12.32 -9.06
C THR A 38 -0.12 -10.97 -8.69
N TYR A 39 1.01 -10.63 -9.30
CA TYR A 39 1.58 -9.28 -9.15
C TYR A 39 0.61 -8.20 -9.60
N GLU A 40 -0.13 -8.42 -10.69
CA GLU A 40 -1.11 -7.46 -11.21
C GLU A 40 -2.26 -7.24 -10.22
N GLU A 41 -2.82 -8.31 -9.66
CA GLU A 41 -3.88 -8.24 -8.65
C GLU A 41 -3.37 -7.55 -7.36
N ALA A 42 -2.17 -7.90 -6.92
CA ALA A 42 -1.54 -7.29 -5.74
C ALA A 42 -1.33 -5.77 -5.93
N VAL A 43 -0.84 -5.35 -7.11
CA VAL A 43 -0.65 -3.92 -7.42
C VAL A 43 -1.99 -3.19 -7.54
N ALA A 44 -2.99 -3.78 -8.20
CA ALA A 44 -4.31 -3.18 -8.34
C ALA A 44 -4.96 -2.94 -6.96
N ASN A 45 -4.97 -3.98 -6.12
CA ASN A 45 -5.54 -3.88 -4.77
C ASN A 45 -4.78 -2.86 -3.91
N ALA A 46 -3.47 -2.73 -4.10
CA ALA A 46 -2.67 -1.75 -3.38
C ALA A 46 -2.96 -0.31 -3.83
N GLN A 47 -3.21 -0.08 -5.11
CA GLN A 47 -3.64 1.23 -5.61
C GLN A 47 -5.01 1.63 -5.06
N GLU A 48 -5.94 0.68 -4.95
CA GLU A 48 -7.25 0.90 -4.30
C GLU A 48 -7.08 1.20 -2.81
N ALA A 49 -6.24 0.43 -2.10
CA ALA A 49 -5.94 0.66 -0.70
C ALA A 49 -5.33 2.05 -0.45
N ILE A 50 -4.36 2.48 -1.27
CA ILE A 50 -3.78 3.82 -1.21
C ILE A 50 -4.86 4.90 -1.36
N ALA A 51 -5.77 4.75 -2.34
CA ALA A 51 -6.85 5.69 -2.54
C ALA A 51 -7.76 5.79 -1.30
N GLY A 52 -8.12 4.64 -0.71
CA GLY A 52 -8.91 4.58 0.53
C GLY A 52 -8.20 5.21 1.73
N TYR A 53 -6.90 4.99 1.90
CA TYR A 53 -6.13 5.62 2.99
C TYR A 53 -6.03 7.13 2.83
N LEU A 54 -5.85 7.63 1.60
CA LEU A 54 -5.82 9.07 1.34
C LEU A 54 -7.17 9.73 1.58
N GLU A 55 -8.27 9.05 1.22
CA GLU A 55 -9.63 9.51 1.51
C GLU A 55 -9.86 9.55 3.03
N TYR A 56 -9.50 8.49 3.76
CA TYR A 56 -9.54 8.46 5.22
C TYR A 56 -8.74 9.61 5.87
N CYS A 57 -7.50 9.87 5.40
CA CYS A 57 -6.71 11.01 5.88
C CYS A 57 -7.41 12.35 5.63
N GLN A 58 -8.07 12.50 4.48
CA GLN A 58 -8.81 13.72 4.16
C GLN A 58 -10.03 13.90 5.06
N GLU A 59 -10.81 12.85 5.32
CA GLU A 59 -12.01 12.91 6.16
C GLU A 59 -11.68 13.21 7.63
N GLU A 60 -10.62 12.59 8.15
CA GLU A 60 -10.21 12.74 9.54
C GLU A 60 -9.31 13.96 9.79
N GLY A 61 -8.92 14.69 8.73
CA GLY A 61 -7.99 15.81 8.82
C GLY A 61 -6.55 15.41 9.21
N ILE A 62 -6.18 14.16 8.93
CA ILE A 62 -4.84 13.61 9.17
C ILE A 62 -3.94 13.96 7.98
N LEU A 63 -2.68 14.31 8.25
CA LEU A 63 -1.72 14.52 7.17
C LEU A 63 -1.38 13.18 6.50
N PRO A 64 -1.57 13.05 5.17
CA PRO A 64 -1.23 11.81 4.48
C PRO A 64 0.28 11.57 4.54
N PRO A 65 0.72 10.31 4.52
CA PRO A 65 2.13 10.00 4.54
C PRO A 65 2.82 10.57 3.29
N SER A 66 4.06 11.01 3.47
CA SER A 66 4.88 11.50 2.35
C SER A 66 5.55 10.33 1.64
N PRO A 67 5.53 10.31 0.29
CA PRO A 67 6.23 9.27 -0.45
C PRO A 67 7.73 9.31 -0.16
N VAL A 68 8.37 8.17 0.03
CA VAL A 68 9.83 8.14 0.19
C VAL A 68 10.50 8.35 -1.17
N PRO A 69 11.20 9.48 -1.41
CA PRO A 69 11.93 9.65 -2.66
C PRO A 69 13.08 8.64 -2.66
N THR A 70 13.07 7.71 -3.62
CA THR A 70 14.28 6.93 -3.90
C THR A 70 15.28 7.90 -4.53
N ALA A 71 16.36 8.22 -3.82
CA ALA A 71 17.48 8.94 -4.40
C ALA A 71 18.08 8.05 -5.49
N ALA A 72 17.96 8.50 -6.74
CA ALA A 72 18.56 7.86 -7.92
C ALA A 72 20.08 8.05 -7.94
#